data_AF-A4I9R7-F1
#
_entry.id   AF-A4I9R7-F1
#
_cell.length_a   1.000
_cell.length_b   1.000
_cell.length_c   1.000
_cell.angle_alpha   90.00
_cell.angle_beta   90.00
_cell.angle_gamma   90.00
#
_symmetry.space_group_name_H-M   'P 1'
#
loop_
_entity.id
_entity.type
_entity.pdbx_description
1 polymer ?
#
loop_
_entity_poly.entity_id
_entity_poly.type
_entity_poly.pdbx_seq_one_letter_code
_entity_poly.pdbx_strand_id
1 'polypeptide(L)'
;MACSIGMVLYVILQLIAFFFVLVGTPIDMFRGTIAEIAFSHFCLTLWGAKWGCSNSSYFLTSDQLWANCTGRRNRFRAAQASAVISIFLYGAAFVLGVLLLFCCSIFRWVCLVLNIVGIFTLGIVWASMVVTFYTDEGVTCERLIIGTRYGAGFVLFLVAWCLDIINIFFLLLPCDDQKLVSTANPGVYTRGGEEVK
;
A
#
# COMPACT_ATOMS: atom_id res chain seq x y z
N MET A 1 23.99 -11.68 11.38
CA MET A 1 22.53 -11.50 11.54
C MET A 1 21.98 -10.24 10.86
N ALA A 2 22.72 -9.53 10.00
CA ALA A 2 22.26 -8.26 9.42
C ALA A 2 20.97 -8.37 8.58
N CYS A 3 20.74 -9.52 7.92
CA CYS A 3 19.50 -9.75 7.17
C CYS A 3 18.24 -9.77 8.06
N SER A 4 18.35 -10.02 9.37
CA SER A 4 17.14 -10.08 10.21
C SER A 4 16.49 -8.71 10.39
N ILE A 5 17.27 -7.63 10.54
CA ILE A 5 16.70 -6.31 10.84
C ILE A 5 15.89 -5.79 9.66
N GLY A 6 16.46 -5.80 8.44
CA GLY A 6 15.75 -5.36 7.24
C GLY A 6 14.49 -6.17 6.97
N MET A 7 14.54 -7.49 7.20
CA MET A 7 13.38 -8.37 7.01
C MET A 7 12.32 -8.17 8.11
N VAL A 8 12.72 -7.93 9.35
CA VAL A 8 11.81 -7.58 10.44
C VAL A 8 11.12 -6.24 10.15
N LEU A 9 11.88 -5.24 9.68
CA LEU A 9 11.31 -3.95 9.26
C LEU A 9 10.32 -4.10 8.12
N TYR A 10 10.66 -4.89 7.09
CA TYR A 10 9.74 -5.24 6.01
C TYR A 10 8.43 -5.82 6.55
N VAL A 11 8.48 -6.82 7.43
CA VAL A 11 7.26 -7.46 7.97
C VAL A 11 6.41 -6.48 8.76
N ILE A 12 7.02 -5.63 9.59
CA ILE A 12 6.30 -4.60 10.37
C ILE A 12 5.62 -3.59 9.44
N LEU A 13 6.36 -3.06 8.45
CA LEU A 13 5.82 -2.09 7.50
C LEU A 13 4.75 -2.70 6.60
N GLN A 14 4.93 -3.95 6.16
CA GLN A 14 3.95 -4.68 5.36
C GLN A 14 2.65 -4.92 6.13
N LEU A 15 2.74 -5.22 7.43
CA LEU A 15 1.57 -5.32 8.30
C LEU A 15 0.80 -3.99 8.38
N ILE A 16 1.51 -2.88 8.59
CA ILE A 16 0.90 -1.54 8.65
C ILE A 16 0.25 -1.20 7.30
N ALA A 17 0.95 -1.43 6.19
CA ALA A 17 0.44 -1.19 4.85
C ALA A 17 -0.82 -2.02 4.57
N PHE A 18 -0.82 -3.31 4.94
CA PHE A 18 -2.00 -4.17 4.83
C PHE A 18 -3.20 -3.63 5.61
N PHE A 19 -3.00 -3.20 6.87
CA PHE A 19 -4.07 -2.59 7.65
C PHE A 19 -4.60 -1.30 7.03
N PHE A 20 -3.73 -0.46 6.47
CA PHE A 20 -4.14 0.76 5.80
C PHE A 20 -4.98 0.48 4.55
N VAL A 21 -4.62 -0.52 3.74
CA VAL A 21 -5.44 -0.96 2.60
C VAL A 21 -6.78 -1.52 3.08
N LEU A 22 -6.77 -2.38 4.10
CA LEU A 22 -7.96 -3.02 4.64
C LEU A 22 -8.95 -2.02 5.23
N VAL A 23 -8.47 -1.08 6.05
CA VAL A 23 -9.28 -0.03 6.70
C VAL A 23 -9.63 1.10 5.72
N GLY A 24 -8.74 1.42 4.78
CA GLY A 24 -8.95 2.45 3.76
C GLY A 24 -10.06 2.10 2.77
N THR A 25 -10.22 0.81 2.45
CA THR A 25 -11.20 0.32 1.46
C THR A 25 -12.67 0.64 1.80
N PRO A 26 -13.18 0.45 3.03
CA PRO A 26 -14.57 0.74 3.37
C PRO A 26 -14.86 2.21 3.76
N ILE A 27 -13.83 3.06 3.96
CA ILE A 27 -14.00 4.43 4.44
C ILE A 27 -13.96 5.48 3.30
N ASP A 28 -14.05 6.75 3.66
CA ASP A 28 -14.23 7.86 2.74
C ASP A 28 -12.98 8.18 1.91
N MET A 29 -13.14 8.24 0.58
CA MET A 29 -12.16 8.78 -0.37
C MET A 29 -12.28 10.29 -0.47
N PHE A 30 -13.52 10.80 -0.37
CA PHE A 30 -13.82 12.22 -0.37
C PHE A 30 -14.82 12.57 0.73
N ARG A 31 -14.67 13.77 1.27
CA ARG A 31 -15.54 14.31 2.33
C ARG A 31 -16.05 15.68 1.94
N GLY A 32 -17.35 15.93 2.18
CA GLY A 32 -17.97 17.22 1.89
C GLY A 32 -17.34 18.39 2.65
N THR A 33 -17.19 19.53 1.98
CA THR A 33 -16.62 20.76 2.55
C THR A 33 -17.56 21.97 2.49
N ILE A 34 -18.42 22.06 1.48
CA ILE A 34 -19.42 23.13 1.38
C ILE A 34 -20.46 22.96 2.47
N ALA A 35 -20.86 24.05 3.14
CA ALA A 35 -21.78 24.07 4.27
C ALA A 35 -22.98 23.11 4.10
N GLU A 36 -23.74 23.23 3.01
CA GLU A 36 -24.91 22.37 2.71
C GLU A 36 -24.60 20.86 2.72
N ILE A 37 -23.45 20.48 2.17
CA ILE A 37 -23.00 19.09 2.06
C ILE A 37 -22.29 18.62 3.35
N ALA A 38 -21.55 19.53 3.97
CA ALA A 38 -20.74 19.31 5.16
C ALA A 38 -21.60 19.15 6.42
N PHE A 39 -22.69 19.93 6.55
CA PHE A 39 -23.66 19.80 7.66
C PHE A 39 -24.25 18.40 7.73
N SER A 40 -24.48 17.78 6.58
CA SER A 40 -25.01 16.42 6.49
C SER A 40 -23.93 15.34 6.65
N HIS A 41 -22.68 15.73 6.94
CA HIS A 41 -21.53 14.82 7.05
C HIS A 41 -21.42 13.89 5.83
N PHE A 42 -21.50 14.46 4.62
CA PHE A 42 -21.37 13.68 3.39
C PHE A 42 -20.00 13.01 3.30
N CYS A 43 -20.03 11.70 3.08
CA CYS A 43 -18.85 10.88 2.92
C CYS A 43 -19.00 10.03 1.66
N LEU A 44 -18.02 10.11 0.77
CA LEU A 44 -17.98 9.37 -0.47
C LEU A 44 -16.86 8.34 -0.41
N THR A 45 -17.25 7.07 -0.35
CA THR A 45 -16.34 5.91 -0.37
C THR A 45 -16.14 5.43 -1.80
N LEU A 46 -15.26 4.45 -2.02
CA LEU A 46 -15.17 3.76 -3.33
C LEU A 46 -16.49 3.08 -3.72
N TRP A 47 -17.33 2.71 -2.76
CA TRP A 47 -18.51 1.87 -2.97
C TRP A 47 -19.81 2.67 -3.09
N GLY A 48 -19.82 3.91 -2.61
CA GLY A 48 -21.00 4.75 -2.62
C GLY A 48 -20.92 5.92 -1.64
N ALA A 49 -21.99 6.70 -1.66
CA ALA A 49 -22.16 7.87 -0.83
C ALA A 49 -22.97 7.56 0.44
N LYS A 50 -22.56 8.20 1.53
CA LYS A 50 -23.13 8.05 2.87
C LYS A 50 -23.45 9.41 3.48
N TRP A 51 -24.52 9.46 4.25
CA TRP A 51 -24.76 10.51 5.23
C TRP A 51 -24.19 10.03 6.56
N GLY A 52 -23.13 10.68 7.06
CA GLY A 52 -22.37 10.20 8.20
C GLY A 52 -21.39 9.07 7.82
N CYS A 53 -20.10 9.31 8.02
CA CYS A 53 -19.04 8.36 7.63
C CYS A 53 -19.09 7.02 8.39
N SER A 54 -19.69 6.99 9.59
CA SER A 54 -19.81 5.79 10.43
C SER A 54 -20.98 4.87 10.05
N ASN A 55 -21.88 5.32 9.16
CA ASN A 55 -23.03 4.52 8.77
C ASN A 55 -22.61 3.34 7.87
N SER A 56 -23.23 2.18 8.09
CA SER A 56 -23.02 0.99 7.27
C SER A 56 -23.79 1.02 5.96
N SER A 57 -24.92 1.74 5.93
CA SER A 57 -25.76 1.88 4.75
C SER A 57 -25.29 3.00 3.82
N TYR A 58 -25.44 2.73 2.51
CA TYR A 58 -25.25 3.74 1.46
C TYR A 58 -26.63 4.26 1.05
N PHE A 59 -26.75 5.57 0.87
CA PHE A 59 -27.97 6.11 0.27
C PHE A 59 -27.95 5.97 -1.25
N LEU A 60 -26.77 6.10 -1.86
CA LEU A 60 -26.51 5.84 -3.28
C LEU A 60 -25.25 4.97 -3.42
N THR A 61 -25.32 3.93 -4.24
CA THR A 61 -24.12 3.18 -4.63
C THR A 61 -23.28 3.98 -5.61
N SER A 62 -21.99 3.65 -5.74
CA SER A 62 -21.08 4.32 -6.68
C SER A 62 -21.58 4.23 -8.12
N ASP A 63 -22.17 3.10 -8.52
CA ASP A 63 -22.78 2.98 -9.84
C ASP A 63 -23.94 3.96 -10.00
N GLN A 64 -24.89 3.98 -9.07
CA GLN A 64 -26.04 4.89 -9.13
C GLN A 64 -25.60 6.36 -9.15
N LEU A 65 -24.64 6.73 -8.31
CA LEU A 65 -24.08 8.08 -8.22
C LEU A 65 -23.46 8.54 -9.54
N TRP A 66 -22.74 7.65 -10.22
CA TRP A 66 -22.05 7.96 -11.46
C TRP A 66 -22.79 7.50 -12.72
N ALA A 67 -24.12 7.40 -12.67
CA ALA A 67 -24.89 6.90 -13.81
C ALA A 67 -24.77 7.72 -15.08
N ASN A 68 -24.73 9.04 -14.93
CA ASN A 68 -24.58 9.97 -16.05
C ASN A 68 -23.11 10.37 -16.28
N CYS A 69 -22.17 9.81 -15.51
CA CYS A 69 -20.74 10.13 -15.53
C CYS A 69 -19.93 8.87 -15.82
N THR A 70 -19.98 8.34 -17.04
CA THR A 70 -19.42 7.03 -17.39
C THR A 70 -17.91 6.95 -17.19
N GLY A 71 -17.17 8.02 -17.49
CA GLY A 71 -15.73 8.11 -17.23
C GLY A 71 -15.40 7.91 -15.75
N ARG A 72 -16.05 8.69 -14.88
CA ARG A 72 -15.97 8.56 -13.42
C ARG A 72 -16.42 7.18 -12.92
N ARG A 73 -17.53 6.65 -13.43
CA ARG A 73 -18.03 5.32 -13.08
C ARG A 73 -17.00 4.23 -13.38
N ASN A 74 -16.39 4.26 -14.55
CA ASN A 74 -15.37 3.29 -14.94
C ASN A 74 -14.11 3.38 -14.06
N ARG A 75 -13.68 4.61 -13.72
CA ARG A 75 -12.58 4.83 -12.76
C ARG A 75 -12.90 4.23 -11.39
N PHE A 76 -14.10 4.47 -10.87
CA PHE A 76 -14.53 3.89 -9.60
C PHE A 76 -14.58 2.36 -9.65
N ARG A 77 -15.11 1.75 -10.72
CA ARG A 77 -15.11 0.29 -10.89
C ARG A 77 -13.70 -0.30 -10.93
N ALA A 78 -12.79 0.34 -11.67
CA ALA A 78 -11.39 -0.06 -11.72
C ALA A 78 -10.75 0.02 -10.33
N ALA A 79 -10.96 1.12 -9.62
CA ALA A 79 -10.45 1.34 -8.26
C ALA A 79 -11.04 0.35 -7.23
N GLN A 80 -12.32 0.03 -7.34
CA GLN A 80 -12.98 -0.97 -6.51
C GLN A 80 -12.35 -2.35 -6.70
N ALA A 81 -12.20 -2.79 -7.95
CA ALA A 81 -11.56 -4.05 -8.27
C ALA A 81 -10.10 -4.08 -7.80
N SER A 82 -9.35 -3.01 -8.07
CA SER A 82 -7.93 -2.95 -7.71
C SER A 82 -7.71 -2.83 -6.19
N ALA A 83 -8.61 -2.18 -5.44
CA ALA A 83 -8.58 -2.16 -3.98
C ALA A 83 -8.77 -3.56 -3.40
N VAL A 84 -9.77 -4.31 -3.89
CA VAL A 84 -10.00 -5.71 -3.45
C VAL A 84 -8.81 -6.59 -3.76
N ILE A 85 -8.27 -6.52 -4.98
CA ILE A 85 -7.05 -7.26 -5.37
C ILE A 85 -5.89 -6.88 -4.45
N SER A 86 -5.72 -5.59 -4.14
CA SER A 86 -4.64 -5.11 -3.25
C SER A 86 -4.76 -5.67 -1.83
N ILE A 87 -5.96 -5.86 -1.29
CA ILE A 87 -6.15 -6.52 0.02
C ILE A 87 -5.51 -7.92 0.00
N PHE A 88 -5.78 -8.71 -1.05
CA PHE A 88 -5.21 -10.06 -1.17
C PHE A 88 -3.69 -10.04 -1.40
N LEU A 89 -3.19 -9.13 -2.24
CA LEU A 89 -1.75 -9.01 -2.50
C LEU A 89 -0.98 -8.62 -1.24
N TYR A 90 -1.44 -7.59 -0.53
CA TYR A 90 -0.77 -7.09 0.67
C TYR A 90 -0.88 -8.10 1.82
N GLY A 91 -2.02 -8.77 1.96
CA GLY A 91 -2.22 -9.84 2.94
C GLY A 91 -1.33 -11.06 2.66
N ALA A 92 -1.25 -11.50 1.40
CA ALA A 92 -0.35 -12.58 1.00
C ALA A 92 1.12 -12.21 1.23
N ALA A 93 1.52 -10.99 0.86
CA ALA A 93 2.88 -10.50 1.07
C ALA A 93 3.25 -10.41 2.55
N PHE A 94 2.29 -10.07 3.43
CA PHE A 94 2.48 -10.12 4.88
C PHE A 94 2.68 -11.55 5.38
N VAL A 95 1.78 -12.49 5.03
CA VAL A 95 1.87 -13.89 5.48
C VAL A 95 3.17 -14.53 5.00
N LEU A 96 3.52 -14.36 3.73
CA LEU A 96 4.79 -14.85 3.18
C LEU A 96 6.00 -14.15 3.81
N GLY A 97 5.87 -12.86 4.16
CA GLY A 97 6.88 -12.11 4.90
C GLY A 97 7.16 -12.70 6.28
N VAL A 98 6.11 -13.07 7.03
CA VAL A 98 6.25 -13.77 8.31
C VAL A 98 6.92 -15.13 8.12
N LEU A 99 6.50 -15.90 7.11
CA LEU A 99 7.14 -17.19 6.80
C LEU A 99 8.61 -17.04 6.43
N LEU A 100 8.97 -15.97 5.73
CA LEU A 100 10.35 -15.64 5.36
C LEU A 100 11.26 -15.39 6.58
N LEU A 101 10.72 -14.96 7.73
CA LEU A 101 11.50 -14.84 8.97
C LEU A 101 11.93 -16.21 9.55
N PHE A 102 11.16 -17.27 9.27
CA PHE A 102 11.40 -18.62 9.80
C PHE A 102 11.91 -19.60 8.75
N CYS A 103 11.84 -19.26 7.46
CA CYS A 103 11.94 -20.22 6.35
C CYS A 103 12.90 -19.77 5.23
N CYS A 104 12.67 -20.27 4.01
CA CYS A 104 13.56 -20.18 2.85
C CYS A 104 13.64 -18.79 2.22
N SER A 105 14.82 -18.43 1.71
CA SER A 105 15.08 -17.20 0.94
C SER A 105 14.24 -17.06 -0.35
N ILE A 106 13.66 -18.16 -0.86
CA ILE A 106 12.78 -18.14 -2.05
C ILE A 106 11.56 -17.23 -1.84
N PHE A 107 11.00 -17.18 -0.62
CA PHE A 107 9.84 -16.32 -0.33
C PHE A 107 10.14 -14.83 -0.50
N ARG A 108 11.41 -14.43 -0.44
CA ARG A 108 11.84 -13.04 -0.68
C ARG A 108 11.47 -12.57 -2.08
N TRP A 109 11.73 -13.40 -3.09
CA TRP A 109 11.40 -13.08 -4.48
C TRP A 109 9.89 -13.07 -4.73
N VAL A 110 9.15 -13.97 -4.07
CA VAL A 110 7.68 -13.97 -4.15
C VAL A 110 7.11 -12.69 -3.52
N CYS A 111 7.60 -12.30 -2.33
CA CYS A 111 7.22 -11.04 -1.71
C CYS A 111 7.53 -9.83 -2.61
N LEU A 112 8.71 -9.82 -3.25
CA LEU A 112 9.11 -8.75 -4.16
C LEU A 112 8.13 -8.63 -5.33
N VAL A 113 7.77 -9.73 -5.98
CA VAL A 113 6.77 -9.73 -7.07
C VAL A 113 5.43 -9.24 -6.57
N LEU A 114 4.97 -9.69 -5.39
CA LEU A 114 3.70 -9.23 -4.82
C LEU A 114 3.69 -7.73 -4.52
N ASN A 115 4.76 -7.16 -3.97
CA ASN A 115 4.88 -5.71 -3.71
C ASN A 115 4.92 -4.93 -5.05
N ILE A 116 5.64 -5.43 -6.07
CA ILE A 116 5.65 -4.79 -7.40
C ILE A 116 4.23 -4.75 -7.99
N VAL A 117 3.49 -5.86 -7.94
CA VAL A 117 2.09 -5.89 -8.41
C VAL A 117 1.21 -4.98 -7.54
N GLY A 118 1.45 -4.95 -6.23
CA GLY A 118 0.79 -4.09 -5.25
C GLY A 118 0.90 -2.60 -5.58
N ILE A 119 2.07 -2.13 -6.00
CA ILE A 119 2.30 -0.75 -6.44
C ILE A 119 1.35 -0.38 -7.58
N PHE A 120 1.21 -1.26 -8.57
CA PHE A 120 0.35 -0.98 -9.73
C PHE A 120 -1.13 -1.00 -9.34
N THR A 121 -1.58 -2.01 -8.58
CA THR A 121 -3.00 -2.12 -8.21
C THR A 121 -3.43 -0.99 -7.29
N LEU A 122 -2.62 -0.63 -6.30
CA LEU A 122 -2.93 0.46 -5.38
C LEU A 122 -2.72 1.84 -6.02
N GLY A 123 -1.76 1.93 -6.94
CA GLY A 123 -1.56 3.08 -7.83
C GLY A 123 -2.82 3.44 -8.60
N ILE A 124 -3.49 2.44 -9.19
CA ILE A 124 -4.78 2.64 -9.88
C ILE A 124 -5.83 3.23 -8.93
N VAL A 125 -5.91 2.75 -7.67
CA VAL A 125 -6.89 3.24 -6.69
C VAL A 125 -6.72 4.73 -6.46
N TRP A 126 -5.58 5.17 -5.91
CA TRP A 126 -5.43 6.57 -5.51
C TRP A 126 -5.31 7.50 -6.72
N ALA A 127 -4.66 7.07 -7.82
CA ALA A 127 -4.54 7.90 -9.02
C ALA A 127 -5.91 8.15 -9.66
N SER A 128 -6.80 7.16 -9.68
CA SER A 128 -8.17 7.34 -10.20
C SER A 128 -8.99 8.33 -9.35
N MET A 129 -8.74 8.39 -8.03
CA MET A 129 -9.34 9.37 -7.14
C MET A 129 -8.78 10.76 -7.41
N VAL A 130 -7.46 10.91 -7.61
CA VAL A 130 -6.85 12.19 -7.99
C VAL A 130 -7.41 12.70 -9.31
N VAL A 131 -7.49 11.85 -10.34
CA VAL A 131 -8.11 12.23 -11.63
C VAL A 131 -9.55 12.67 -11.42
N THR A 132 -10.34 11.92 -10.66
CA THR A 132 -11.73 12.29 -10.38
C THR A 132 -11.87 13.61 -9.61
N PHE A 133 -10.90 13.93 -8.75
CA PHE A 133 -10.92 15.15 -7.96
C PHE A 133 -10.77 16.42 -8.81
N TYR A 134 -9.92 16.36 -9.85
CA TYR A 134 -9.57 17.52 -10.68
C TYR A 134 -10.25 17.56 -12.05
N THR A 135 -10.68 16.41 -12.59
CA THR A 135 -11.28 16.33 -13.93
C THR A 135 -12.76 16.72 -13.90
N ASP A 136 -13.10 17.68 -14.74
CA ASP A 136 -14.47 18.03 -15.10
C ASP A 136 -14.91 17.18 -16.30
N GLU A 137 -16.04 16.48 -16.18
CA GLU A 137 -16.61 15.62 -17.24
C GLU A 137 -17.94 16.18 -17.78
N GLY A 138 -18.19 17.48 -17.56
CA GLY A 138 -19.38 18.18 -18.06
C GLY A 138 -20.29 18.67 -16.94
N VAL A 139 -21.38 19.36 -17.32
CA VAL A 139 -22.27 20.12 -16.42
C VAL A 139 -22.85 19.25 -15.29
N THR A 140 -23.14 17.97 -15.54
CA THR A 140 -23.67 17.04 -14.53
C THR A 140 -22.59 16.32 -13.74
N CYS A 141 -21.33 16.46 -14.14
CA CYS A 141 -20.20 15.67 -13.66
C CYS A 141 -19.01 16.58 -13.33
N GLU A 142 -19.30 17.68 -12.64
CA GLU A 142 -18.29 18.65 -12.23
C GLU A 142 -17.19 18.02 -11.38
N ARG A 143 -16.02 18.67 -11.39
CA ARG A 143 -14.85 18.28 -10.60
C ARG A 143 -15.16 18.27 -9.09
N LEU A 144 -14.72 17.21 -8.41
CA LEU A 144 -15.05 16.99 -7.00
C LEU A 144 -14.41 18.00 -6.04
N ILE A 145 -13.32 18.65 -6.45
CA ILE A 145 -12.64 19.69 -5.66
C ILE A 145 -13.54 20.86 -5.25
N ILE A 146 -14.62 21.14 -6.00
CA ILE A 146 -15.50 22.28 -5.69
C ILE A 146 -16.22 22.07 -4.35
N GLY A 147 -16.64 20.83 -4.06
CA GLY A 147 -17.48 20.53 -2.90
C GLY A 147 -16.90 19.55 -1.90
N THR A 148 -15.70 19.03 -2.18
CA THR A 148 -15.09 17.97 -1.36
C THR A 148 -13.60 18.20 -1.12
N ARG A 149 -13.10 17.53 -0.09
CA ARG A 149 -11.66 17.31 0.17
C ARG A 149 -11.37 15.82 0.20
N TYR A 150 -10.10 15.44 0.11
CA TYR A 150 -9.69 14.06 0.33
C TYR A 150 -10.09 13.57 1.72
N GLY A 151 -10.65 12.36 1.75
CA GLY A 151 -11.04 11.64 2.94
C GLY A 151 -9.90 10.84 3.56
N ALA A 152 -10.16 10.22 4.71
CA ALA A 152 -9.14 9.44 5.42
C ALA A 152 -8.70 8.21 4.61
N GLY A 153 -9.61 7.55 3.90
CA GLY A 153 -9.30 6.36 3.11
C GLY A 153 -8.37 6.66 1.95
N PHE A 154 -8.51 7.82 1.31
CA PHE A 154 -7.55 8.27 0.29
C PHE A 154 -6.13 8.36 0.87
N VAL A 155 -5.99 8.99 2.04
CA VAL A 155 -4.69 9.13 2.71
C VAL A 155 -4.13 7.77 3.08
N LEU A 156 -4.94 6.85 3.60
CA LEU A 156 -4.50 5.49 3.93
C LEU A 156 -3.98 4.75 2.71
N PHE A 157 -4.67 4.82 1.57
CA PHE A 157 -4.19 4.21 0.33
C PHE A 157 -2.88 4.82 -0.16
N LEU A 158 -2.74 6.15 -0.11
CA LEU A 158 -1.52 6.82 -0.51
C LEU A 158 -0.33 6.44 0.39
N VAL A 159 -0.54 6.42 1.71
CA VAL A 159 0.52 6.04 2.66
C VAL A 159 0.88 4.56 2.50
N ALA A 160 -0.10 3.67 2.35
CA ALA A 160 0.15 2.26 2.08
C ALA A 160 0.98 2.05 0.79
N TRP A 161 0.68 2.81 -0.26
CA TRP A 161 1.44 2.78 -1.52
C TRP A 161 2.89 3.24 -1.32
N CYS A 162 3.14 4.27 -0.52
CA CYS A 162 4.49 4.68 -0.17
C CYS A 162 5.23 3.62 0.66
N LEU A 163 4.56 2.96 1.60
CA LEU A 163 5.14 1.89 2.42
C LEU A 163 5.52 0.67 1.57
N ASP A 164 4.72 0.33 0.57
CA ASP A 164 4.99 -0.75 -0.40
C ASP A 164 6.28 -0.49 -1.19
N ILE A 165 6.49 0.75 -1.64
CA ILE A 165 7.75 1.17 -2.30
C ILE A 165 8.95 1.02 -1.34
N ILE A 166 8.80 1.44 -0.08
CA ILE A 166 9.84 1.29 0.94
C ILE A 166 10.15 -0.20 1.18
N ASN A 167 9.13 -1.04 1.21
CA ASN A 167 9.27 -2.48 1.38
C ASN A 167 10.04 -3.14 0.24
N ILE A 168 9.85 -2.69 -1.01
CA ILE A 168 10.66 -3.16 -2.14
C ILE A 168 12.15 -2.89 -1.90
N PHE A 169 12.51 -1.72 -1.37
CA PHE A 169 13.92 -1.45 -1.05
C PHE A 169 14.46 -2.43 0.00
N PHE A 170 13.72 -2.69 1.08
CA PHE A 170 14.12 -3.69 2.08
C PHE A 170 14.28 -5.09 1.48
N LEU A 171 13.40 -5.48 0.55
CA LEU A 171 13.48 -6.75 -0.17
C LEU A 171 14.61 -6.80 -1.22
N LEU A 172 15.21 -5.67 -1.59
CA LEU A 172 16.34 -5.62 -2.53
C LEU A 172 17.70 -5.47 -1.82
N LEU A 173 17.74 -4.98 -0.57
CA LEU A 173 18.99 -4.83 0.18
C LEU A 173 19.73 -6.17 0.35
N PRO A 174 20.99 -6.28 -0.07
CA PRO A 174 21.78 -7.50 0.12
C PRO A 174 21.82 -7.92 1.59
N CYS A 175 21.83 -9.24 1.86
CA CYS A 175 22.21 -9.68 3.19
C CYS A 175 23.72 -9.42 3.33
N ASP A 176 24.13 -8.51 4.22
CA ASP A 176 25.54 -8.37 4.57
C ASP A 176 26.02 -9.68 5.20
N ASP A 177 26.73 -10.49 4.41
CA ASP A 177 27.54 -11.57 4.92
C ASP A 177 28.68 -10.93 5.72
N GLN A 178 28.54 -10.90 7.05
CA GLN A 178 29.67 -10.67 7.96
C GLN A 178 30.80 -11.72 7.81
N LYS A 179 30.79 -12.56 6.77
CA LYS A 179 31.90 -13.46 6.44
C LYS A 179 33.17 -12.71 6.04
N LEU A 180 33.13 -11.42 5.68
CA LEU A 180 34.36 -10.64 5.47
C LEU A 180 35.06 -10.22 6.77
N VAL A 181 34.39 -10.26 7.94
CA VAL A 181 35.03 -9.91 9.22
C VAL A 181 35.78 -11.10 9.83
N SER A 182 35.40 -12.35 9.55
CA SER A 182 36.07 -13.52 10.15
C SER A 182 37.22 -14.10 9.32
N THR A 183 37.36 -13.85 8.02
CA THR A 183 38.52 -14.36 7.25
C THR A 183 39.55 -13.32 6.85
N ALA A 184 39.35 -12.04 7.19
CA ALA A 184 40.41 -11.03 7.12
C ALA A 184 41.46 -11.14 8.26
N ASN A 185 41.45 -12.23 9.03
CA ASN A 185 42.54 -12.54 9.96
C ASN A 185 43.27 -13.86 9.61
N PRO A 186 43.92 -13.99 8.43
CA PRO A 186 44.93 -15.01 8.23
C PRO A 186 46.28 -14.43 8.69
N GLY A 187 46.53 -14.37 10.00
CA GLY A 187 47.67 -13.57 10.44
C GLY A 187 48.13 -13.72 11.88
N VAL A 188 48.29 -14.94 12.40
CA VAL A 188 49.35 -15.19 13.40
C VAL A 188 50.01 -16.54 13.09
N TYR A 189 50.91 -16.52 12.11
CA TYR A 189 52.00 -17.48 11.99
C TYR A 189 53.09 -17.10 12.99
N THR A 190 53.45 -17.99 13.90
CA THR A 190 54.85 -18.19 14.35
C THR A 190 54.99 -19.64 14.82
N ARG A 191 55.33 -20.54 13.90
CA ARG A 191 55.99 -21.82 14.21
C ARG A 191 57.39 -21.71 13.66
N GLY A 192 58.29 -21.12 14.44
CA GLY A 192 59.70 -20.98 14.14
C GLY A 192 60.51 -21.49 15.33
N GLY A 193 61.34 -22.50 15.08
CA GLY A 193 62.33 -23.04 16.01
C GLY A 193 62.24 -24.57 16.05
N GLU A 194 63.25 -25.35 15.69
CA GLU A 194 64.62 -25.08 15.27
C GLU A 194 65.11 -26.37 14.58
N GLU A 195 65.84 -26.24 13.46
CA GLU A 195 66.73 -27.28 12.97
C GLU A 195 68.11 -27.04 13.59
N VAL A 196 68.68 -28.03 14.27
CA VAL A 196 70.12 -28.10 14.52
C VAL A 196 70.60 -29.49 14.10
N LYS A 197 71.25 -29.46 12.93
CA LYS A 197 72.22 -30.36 12.30
C LYS A 197 72.60 -31.67 13.01
#